data_AF-A0A1C6TQ50-F1
#
_entry.id   AF-A0A1C6TQ50-F1
#
_cell.length_a   1.000
_cell.length_b   1.000
_cell.length_c   1.000
_cell.angle_alpha   90.00
_cell.angle_beta   90.00
_cell.angle_gamma   90.00
#
_symmetry.space_group_name_H-M   'P 1'
#
loop_
_entity.id
_entity.type
_entity.pdbx_description
1 polymer ?
#
loop_
_entity_poly.entity_id
_entity_poly.type
_entity_poly.pdbx_seq_one_letter_code
_entity_poly.pdbx_strand_id
1 'polypeptide(L)'
;MARHLGTVDRPRYEALSVELSSPEWQAAPAAMAALLAVDAGDVLEVTGPPAWAAGDIRTLALGYTETIAEYTWKITFSGVPAQPYDIAVVDGPARVGIVGATLAAPWNGAATMQLATTAASGRWTTNPAAFPLDLRVGEERVRVSLITGAASPQTATVAARGLNGVTAAWQAGTPVDVWLPAVPGL
;
A
#
# COMPACT_ATOMS: atom_id res chain seq x y z
N MET A 1 -20.58 -7.22 16.93
CA MET A 1 -19.10 -7.11 16.99
C MET A 1 -18.56 -7.58 15.65
N ALA A 2 -18.14 -6.64 14.80
CA ALA A 2 -17.65 -6.95 13.46
C ALA A 2 -16.19 -7.42 13.55
N ARG A 3 -15.96 -8.70 13.26
CA ARG A 3 -14.65 -9.33 13.18
C ARG A 3 -13.92 -8.77 11.95
N HIS A 4 -12.97 -7.87 12.18
CA HIS A 4 -12.20 -7.18 11.14
C HIS A 4 -11.08 -8.06 10.52
N LEU A 5 -11.29 -9.38 10.44
CA LEU A 5 -10.49 -10.29 9.61
C LEU A 5 -11.15 -10.37 8.23
N GLY A 6 -11.32 -9.20 7.59
CA GLY A 6 -11.73 -9.11 6.21
C GLY A 6 -10.54 -9.33 5.29
N THR A 7 -10.78 -10.02 4.16
CA THR A 7 -9.84 -10.20 3.05
C THR A 7 -9.24 -8.84 2.68
N VAL A 8 -7.97 -8.59 3.03
CA VAL A 8 -7.23 -7.48 2.44
C VAL A 8 -7.16 -7.76 0.94
N ASP A 9 -7.77 -6.88 0.15
CA ASP A 9 -7.74 -6.94 -1.32
C ASP A 9 -6.38 -6.45 -1.80
N ARG A 10 -5.39 -7.31 -1.63
CA ARG A 10 -4.02 -7.16 -2.14
C ARG A 10 -3.49 -8.53 -2.54
N PRO A 11 -2.49 -8.58 -3.44
CA PRO A 11 -1.83 -9.83 -3.79
C PRO A 11 -1.29 -10.51 -2.53
N ARG A 12 -1.71 -11.76 -2.32
CA ARG A 12 -1.21 -12.59 -1.22
C ARG A 12 0.04 -13.30 -1.70
N TYR A 13 1.18 -12.92 -1.15
CA TYR A 13 2.42 -13.67 -1.30
C TYR A 13 2.59 -14.54 -0.06
N GLU A 14 2.02 -15.74 -0.11
CA GLU A 14 2.04 -16.70 1.01
C GLU A 14 3.46 -17.15 1.36
N ALA A 15 4.37 -17.07 0.38
CA ALA A 15 5.78 -17.40 0.55
C ALA A 15 6.68 -16.45 -0.24
N LEU A 16 7.73 -15.95 0.41
CA LEU A 16 8.83 -15.24 -0.22
C LEU A 16 10.06 -16.14 -0.20
N SER A 17 10.55 -16.53 -1.37
CA SER A 17 11.73 -17.37 -1.52
C SER A 17 12.93 -16.56 -1.98
N VAL A 18 14.07 -16.80 -1.36
CA VAL A 18 15.38 -16.23 -1.72
C VAL A 18 16.40 -17.36 -1.85
N GLU A 19 17.23 -17.28 -2.88
CA GLU A 19 18.33 -18.23 -3.14
C GLU A 19 19.65 -17.54 -2.86
N LEU A 20 20.24 -17.80 -1.71
CA LEU A 20 21.47 -17.18 -1.25
C LEU A 20 22.71 -17.68 -1.99
N SER A 21 22.65 -18.85 -2.66
CA SER A 21 23.76 -19.30 -3.51
C SER A 21 23.86 -18.53 -4.84
N SER A 22 22.89 -17.66 -5.16
CA SER A 22 22.91 -16.89 -6.40
C SER A 22 24.06 -15.87 -6.42
N PRO A 23 24.66 -15.59 -7.60
CA PRO A 23 25.75 -14.62 -7.72
C PRO A 23 25.36 -13.22 -7.22
N GLU A 24 24.09 -12.83 -7.36
CA GLU A 24 23.60 -11.52 -6.93
C GLU A 24 23.63 -11.37 -5.40
N TRP A 25 23.23 -12.41 -4.65
CA TRP A 25 23.30 -12.41 -3.19
C TRP A 25 24.73 -12.53 -2.68
N GLN A 26 25.57 -13.34 -3.33
CA GLN A 26 26.99 -13.45 -3.01
C GLN A 26 27.74 -12.12 -3.22
N ALA A 27 27.30 -11.31 -4.19
CA ALA A 27 27.83 -9.97 -4.43
C ALA A 27 27.30 -8.91 -3.44
N ALA A 28 26.33 -9.23 -2.58
CA ALA A 28 25.65 -8.31 -1.67
C ALA A 28 25.73 -8.77 -0.19
N PRO A 29 26.92 -8.90 0.41
CA PRO A 29 27.11 -9.52 1.73
C PRO A 29 26.38 -8.79 2.87
N ALA A 30 26.23 -7.46 2.80
CA ALA A 30 25.48 -6.70 3.80
C ALA A 30 23.97 -6.99 3.74
N ALA A 31 23.39 -7.10 2.53
CA ALA A 31 22.00 -7.47 2.36
C ALA A 31 21.75 -8.91 2.80
N MET A 32 22.68 -9.83 2.48
CA MET A 32 22.63 -11.21 2.94
C MET A 32 22.67 -11.32 4.47
N ALA A 33 23.54 -10.56 5.14
CA ALA A 33 23.59 -10.52 6.60
C ALA A 33 22.28 -9.97 7.22
N ALA A 34 21.69 -8.93 6.62
CA ALA A 34 20.40 -8.40 7.06
C ALA A 34 19.27 -9.43 6.90
N LEU A 35 19.26 -10.18 5.79
CA LEU A 35 18.28 -11.21 5.52
C LEU A 35 18.40 -12.39 6.50
N LEU A 36 19.63 -12.79 6.86
CA LEU A 36 19.89 -13.83 7.85
C LEU A 36 19.56 -13.41 9.28
N ALA A 37 19.38 -12.12 9.54
CA ALA A 37 18.96 -11.60 10.83
C ALA A 37 17.43 -11.52 11.00
N VAL A 38 16.66 -11.81 9.94
CA VAL A 38 15.19 -11.79 9.97
C VAL A 38 14.68 -12.94 10.83
N ASP A 39 13.81 -12.61 11.80
CA ASP A 39 13.13 -13.58 12.65
C ASP A 39 11.59 -13.45 12.55
N ALA A 40 10.87 -14.36 13.19
CA ALA A 40 9.42 -14.29 13.30
C ALA A 40 8.99 -13.00 14.01
N GLY A 41 8.09 -12.24 13.38
CA GLY A 41 7.64 -10.93 13.85
C GLY A 41 8.25 -9.76 13.07
N ASP A 42 9.29 -9.99 12.27
CA ASP A 42 9.87 -8.95 11.42
C ASP A 42 9.06 -8.74 10.14
N VAL A 43 9.18 -7.53 9.58
CA VAL A 43 8.53 -7.16 8.32
C VAL A 43 9.56 -7.18 7.20
N LEU A 44 9.28 -8.00 6.18
CA LEU A 44 9.99 -8.03 4.91
C LEU A 44 9.32 -7.09 3.93
N GLU A 45 10.08 -6.14 3.39
CA GLU A 45 9.63 -5.22 2.35
C GLU A 45 10.37 -5.51 1.05
N VAL A 46 9.62 -5.86 -0.01
CA VAL A 46 10.15 -6.06 -1.36
C VAL A 46 9.94 -4.79 -2.17
N THR A 47 11.03 -4.07 -2.40
CA THR A 47 11.06 -2.86 -3.23
C THR A 47 11.39 -3.22 -4.68
N GLY A 48 10.62 -2.69 -5.63
CA GLY A 48 10.85 -2.92 -7.06
C GLY A 48 10.53 -4.33 -7.56
N PRO A 49 9.34 -4.89 -7.24
CA PRO A 49 8.98 -6.20 -7.75
C PRO A 49 8.83 -6.19 -9.29
N PRO A 50 8.94 -7.35 -9.95
CA PRO A 50 8.73 -7.46 -11.39
C PRO A 50 7.37 -6.90 -11.80
N ALA A 51 7.23 -6.37 -13.01
CA ALA A 51 6.01 -5.68 -13.46
C ALA A 51 4.71 -6.52 -13.42
N TRP A 52 4.83 -7.85 -13.33
CA TRP A 52 3.70 -8.78 -13.16
C TRP A 52 3.26 -8.95 -11.70
N ALA A 53 4.11 -8.58 -10.75
CA ALA A 53 3.82 -8.55 -9.32
C ALA A 53 3.29 -7.15 -8.95
N ALA A 54 2.12 -7.12 -8.30
CA ALA A 54 1.43 -5.86 -8.06
C ALA A 54 1.93 -5.17 -6.78
N GLY A 55 2.49 -3.96 -6.96
CA GLY A 55 2.82 -3.00 -5.90
C GLY A 55 3.87 -3.46 -4.88
N ASP A 56 4.19 -2.58 -3.93
CA ASP A 56 5.13 -2.90 -2.85
C ASP A 56 4.61 -4.07 -1.99
N ILE A 57 5.44 -5.10 -1.83
CA ILE A 57 5.12 -6.29 -1.05
C ILE A 57 5.67 -6.11 0.37
N ARG A 58 4.78 -5.94 1.36
CA ARG A 58 5.14 -5.92 2.80
C ARG A 58 4.55 -7.14 3.50
N THR A 59 5.42 -8.07 3.90
CA THR A 59 5.04 -9.34 4.49
C THR A 59 5.60 -9.44 5.91
N LEU A 60 4.72 -9.73 6.88
CA LEU A 60 5.13 -10.09 8.24
C LEU A 60 5.59 -11.55 8.23
N ALA A 61 6.86 -11.78 8.59
CA ALA A 61 7.43 -13.12 8.70
C ALA A 61 6.82 -13.84 9.92
N LEU A 62 6.15 -14.97 9.68
CA LEU A 62 5.67 -15.86 10.74
C LEU A 62 6.71 -16.93 11.08
N GLY A 63 7.61 -17.19 10.15
CA GLY A 63 8.72 -18.11 10.27
C GLY A 63 9.38 -18.31 8.90
N TYR A 64 10.34 -19.23 8.86
CA TYR A 64 11.02 -19.59 7.62
C TYR A 64 11.38 -21.06 7.58
N THR A 65 11.56 -21.57 6.37
CA THR A 65 12.18 -22.87 6.11
C THR A 65 13.45 -22.63 5.31
N GLU A 66 14.54 -23.22 5.78
CA GLU A 66 15.86 -23.11 5.16
C GLU A 66 16.29 -24.48 4.63
N THR A 67 16.67 -24.51 3.35
CA THR A 67 17.17 -25.70 2.66
C THR A 67 18.61 -25.45 2.23
N ILE A 68 19.53 -26.19 2.82
CA ILE A 68 20.96 -26.14 2.51
C ILE A 68 21.38 -27.47 1.88
N ALA A 69 21.91 -27.41 0.66
CA ALA A 69 22.51 -28.52 -0.08
C ALA A 69 23.82 -28.05 -0.73
N GLU A 70 24.52 -28.95 -1.42
CA GLU A 70 25.89 -28.70 -1.94
C GLU A 70 26.02 -27.41 -2.79
N TYR A 71 24.99 -27.06 -3.56
CA TYR A 71 24.97 -25.85 -4.41
C TYR A 71 23.73 -24.97 -4.20
N THR A 72 22.98 -25.21 -3.12
CA THR A 72 21.69 -24.56 -2.88
C THR A 72 21.63 -24.09 -1.45
N TRP A 73 21.31 -22.82 -1.27
CA TRP A 73 20.96 -22.25 0.01
C TRP A 73 19.71 -21.41 -0.17
N LYS A 74 18.56 -22.07 -0.03
CA LYS A 74 17.27 -21.46 -0.21
C LYS A 74 16.60 -21.17 1.13
N ILE A 75 16.16 -19.94 1.34
CA ILE A 75 15.30 -19.58 2.47
C ILE A 75 13.92 -19.24 1.93
N THR A 76 12.88 -19.80 2.54
CA THR A 76 11.48 -19.52 2.21
C THR A 76 10.79 -18.99 3.46
N PHE A 77 10.48 -17.69 3.46
CA PHE A 77 9.74 -17.03 4.52
C PHE A 77 8.25 -17.27 4.31
N SER A 78 7.57 -17.78 5.34
CA SER A 78 6.12 -17.82 5.39
C SER A 78 5.61 -16.55 6.05
N GLY A 79 4.57 -15.94 5.49
CA GLY A 79 4.12 -14.69 6.03
C GLY A 79 2.74 -14.28 5.58
N VAL A 80 2.22 -13.30 6.30
CA VAL A 80 0.93 -12.66 6.01
C VAL A 80 1.19 -11.21 5.64
N PRO A 81 0.28 -10.54 4.91
CA PRO A 81 0.40 -9.11 4.70
C PRO A 81 0.59 -8.37 6.03
N ALA A 82 1.55 -7.44 6.12
CA ALA A 82 1.88 -6.75 7.36
C ALA A 82 0.86 -5.66 7.74
N GLN A 83 0.17 -5.10 6.74
CA GLN A 83 -0.75 -3.95 6.90
C GLN A 83 -1.88 -4.10 7.92
N PRO A 84 -2.51 -5.28 8.14
CA PRO A 84 -3.50 -5.45 9.20
C PRO A 84 -2.95 -5.17 10.61
N TYR A 85 -1.63 -5.25 10.79
CA TYR A 85 -0.96 -5.02 12.06
C TYR A 85 -0.41 -3.58 12.17
N ASP A 86 -0.52 -2.76 11.14
CA ASP A 86 -0.12 -1.35 11.19
C ASP A 86 -1.16 -0.58 12.03
N ILE A 87 -0.78 -0.15 13.24
CA ILE A 87 -1.61 0.70 14.09
C ILE A 87 -1.39 2.18 13.78
N ALA A 88 -2.46 2.97 13.89
CA ALA A 88 -2.35 4.42 13.76
C ALA A 88 -1.59 5.01 14.96
N VAL A 89 -0.56 5.81 14.68
CA VAL A 89 0.17 6.62 15.68
C VAL A 89 -0.39 8.04 15.65
N VAL A 90 -0.51 8.69 16.82
CA VAL A 90 -0.90 10.12 16.92
C VAL A 90 0.09 10.96 16.11
N ASP A 91 -0.43 11.86 15.28
CA ASP A 91 0.34 12.66 14.30
C ASP A 91 1.13 11.85 13.25
N GLY A 92 0.85 10.55 13.15
CA GLY A 92 1.41 9.67 12.13
C GLY A 92 0.87 9.95 10.72
N PRO A 93 1.44 9.32 9.68
CA PRO A 93 1.02 9.53 8.29
C PRO A 93 -0.33 8.88 7.97
N ALA A 94 -0.84 7.98 8.82
CA ALA A 94 -2.11 7.31 8.62
C ALA A 94 -3.29 8.31 8.66
N ARG A 95 -4.31 8.07 7.84
CA ARG A 95 -5.49 8.95 7.73
C ARG A 95 -6.76 8.13 7.80
N VAL A 96 -7.85 8.73 8.28
CA VAL A 96 -9.17 8.08 8.23
C VAL A 96 -9.73 8.30 6.82
N GLY A 97 -10.02 7.19 6.13
CA GLY A 97 -10.63 7.20 4.80
C GLY A 97 -12.12 7.56 4.83
N ILE A 98 -12.70 7.73 3.64
CA ILE A 98 -14.13 7.95 3.47
C ILE A 98 -14.72 6.71 2.81
N VAL A 99 -15.56 6.00 3.55
CA VAL A 99 -16.21 4.78 3.05
C VAL A 99 -17.07 5.11 1.83
N GLY A 100 -16.83 4.43 0.71
CA GLY A 100 -17.63 4.56 -0.51
C GLY A 100 -17.32 5.80 -1.37
N ALA A 101 -16.18 6.46 -1.16
CA ALA A 101 -15.73 7.50 -2.08
C ALA A 101 -15.29 6.93 -3.43
N THR A 102 -15.61 7.63 -4.52
CA THR A 102 -15.31 7.20 -5.90
C THR A 102 -14.93 8.38 -6.78
N LEU A 103 -14.38 8.12 -7.97
CA LEU A 103 -14.27 9.14 -9.01
C LEU A 103 -15.65 9.49 -9.57
N ALA A 104 -15.99 10.78 -9.60
CA ALA A 104 -17.26 11.25 -10.17
C ALA A 104 -17.27 11.24 -11.72
N ALA A 105 -16.09 11.27 -12.33
CA ALA A 105 -15.89 11.25 -13.78
C ALA A 105 -14.62 10.45 -14.11
N PRO A 106 -14.47 9.94 -15.35
CA PRO A 106 -13.22 9.31 -15.77
C PRO A 106 -12.04 10.26 -15.59
N TRP A 107 -10.92 9.73 -15.12
CA TRP A 107 -9.70 10.48 -14.89
C TRP A 107 -8.52 9.77 -15.54
N ASN A 108 -7.90 10.46 -16.50
CA ASN A 108 -6.78 9.97 -17.30
C ASN A 108 -5.49 10.75 -17.00
N GLY A 109 -5.33 11.20 -15.75
CA GLY A 109 -4.13 11.88 -15.31
C GLY A 109 -4.13 13.41 -15.42
N ALA A 110 -5.31 14.02 -15.57
CA ALA A 110 -5.44 15.47 -15.49
C ALA A 110 -4.94 16.04 -14.15
N ALA A 111 -4.58 17.32 -14.12
CA ALA A 111 -4.13 18.02 -12.91
C ALA A 111 -5.20 18.12 -11.80
N THR A 112 -6.45 17.80 -12.13
CA THR A 112 -7.54 17.74 -11.15
C THR A 112 -8.36 16.46 -11.34
N MET A 113 -9.01 16.01 -10.26
CA MET A 113 -9.99 14.93 -10.29
C MET A 113 -11.21 15.28 -9.43
N GLN A 114 -12.36 14.70 -9.77
CA GLN A 114 -13.62 14.91 -9.06
C GLN A 114 -13.89 13.71 -8.15
N LEU A 115 -13.98 13.96 -6.85
CA LEU A 115 -14.20 12.97 -5.81
C LEU A 115 -15.67 12.97 -5.39
N ALA A 116 -16.39 11.93 -5.77
CA ALA A 116 -17.74 11.68 -5.30
C ALA A 116 -17.69 11.00 -3.91
N THR A 117 -18.56 11.46 -3.02
CA THR A 117 -18.82 10.87 -1.70
C THR A 117 -20.31 10.68 -1.51
N THR A 118 -20.71 9.77 -0.63
CA THR A 118 -22.12 9.58 -0.25
C THR A 118 -22.50 10.54 0.88
N ALA A 119 -23.80 10.86 1.00
CA ALA A 119 -24.28 11.70 2.10
C ALA A 119 -24.00 11.09 3.49
N ALA A 120 -23.88 9.76 3.58
CA ALA A 120 -23.65 9.03 4.83
C ALA A 120 -22.17 9.02 5.27
N SER A 121 -21.23 9.17 4.33
CA SER A 121 -19.79 8.97 4.57
C SER A 121 -19.02 10.27 4.87
N GLY A 122 -19.66 11.42 4.72
CA GLY A 122 -19.01 12.72 4.89
C GLY A 122 -18.16 13.13 3.67
N ARG A 123 -17.52 14.30 3.79
CA ARG A 123 -16.74 14.96 2.73
C ARG A 123 -15.24 14.87 3.02
N TRP A 124 -14.42 14.87 1.99
CA TRP A 124 -12.97 15.01 2.11
C TRP A 124 -12.61 16.33 2.78
N THR A 125 -11.57 16.30 3.60
CA THR A 125 -11.06 17.50 4.27
C THR A 125 -10.66 18.55 3.24
N THR A 126 -10.99 19.81 3.53
CA THR A 126 -10.54 20.98 2.77
C THR A 126 -9.56 21.83 3.58
N ASN A 127 -9.17 21.37 4.78
CA ASN A 127 -8.21 22.06 5.63
C ASN A 127 -6.81 21.98 4.99
N PRO A 128 -6.17 23.12 4.65
CA PRO A 128 -4.84 23.13 4.05
C PRO A 128 -3.76 22.38 4.86
N ALA A 129 -3.89 22.34 6.19
CA ALA A 129 -2.94 21.66 7.07
C ALA A 129 -2.96 20.13 6.93
N ALA A 130 -3.98 19.55 6.26
CA ALA A 130 -4.07 18.12 6.02
C ALA A 130 -3.31 17.65 4.78
N PHE A 131 -2.71 18.57 4.01
CA PHE A 131 -2.02 18.30 2.75
C PHE A 131 -0.50 18.46 2.90
N PRO A 132 0.32 17.73 2.10
CA PRO A 132 -0.07 16.81 1.04
C PRO A 132 -0.73 15.53 1.56
N LEU A 133 -1.70 15.01 0.80
CA LEU A 133 -2.44 13.79 1.11
C LEU A 133 -2.25 12.77 0.00
N ASP A 134 -1.89 11.53 0.36
CA ASP A 134 -1.78 10.44 -0.60
C ASP A 134 -3.11 9.65 -0.63
N LEU A 135 -3.70 9.59 -1.82
CA LEU A 135 -4.91 8.84 -2.13
C LEU A 135 -4.57 7.60 -2.93
N ARG A 136 -5.33 6.53 -2.69
CA ARG A 136 -5.43 5.36 -3.54
C ARG A 136 -6.61 5.56 -4.49
N VAL A 137 -6.34 5.63 -5.79
CA VAL A 137 -7.36 5.67 -6.86
C VAL A 137 -7.27 4.36 -7.63
N GLY A 138 -8.22 3.45 -7.42
CA GLY A 138 -8.05 2.06 -7.83
C GLY A 138 -6.79 1.46 -7.19
N GLU A 139 -5.79 1.11 -8.00
CA GLU A 139 -4.48 0.61 -7.53
C GLU A 139 -3.36 1.67 -7.60
N GLU A 140 -3.66 2.90 -8.04
CA GLU A 140 -2.66 3.95 -8.21
C GLU A 140 -2.53 4.82 -6.94
N ARG A 141 -1.28 5.07 -6.52
CA ARG A 141 -0.97 6.06 -5.48
C ARG A 141 -0.83 7.44 -6.09
N VAL A 142 -1.76 8.33 -5.74
CA VAL A 142 -1.82 9.72 -6.21
C VAL A 142 -1.64 10.68 -5.03
N ARG A 143 -0.71 11.63 -5.13
CA ARG A 143 -0.55 12.70 -4.15
C ARG A 143 -1.35 13.92 -4.56
N VAL A 144 -2.21 14.39 -3.66
CA VAL A 144 -2.98 15.62 -3.83
C VAL A 144 -2.43 16.74 -2.94
N SER A 145 -2.38 17.96 -3.47
CA SER A 145 -1.92 19.14 -2.73
C SER A 145 -3.06 19.92 -2.08
N LEU A 146 -4.29 19.73 -2.56
CA LEU A 146 -5.47 20.41 -2.05
C LEU A 146 -6.74 19.65 -2.48
N ILE A 147 -7.77 19.71 -1.65
CA ILE A 147 -9.15 19.38 -2.04
C ILE A 147 -10.03 20.59 -1.72
N THR A 148 -10.89 20.97 -2.66
CA THR A 148 -11.83 22.08 -2.54
C THR A 148 -13.27 21.62 -2.81
N GLY A 149 -14.23 22.47 -2.43
CA GLY A 149 -15.65 22.21 -2.62
C GLY A 149 -16.38 21.94 -1.30
N ALA A 150 -17.58 22.51 -1.19
CA ALA A 150 -18.46 22.36 -0.04
C ALA A 150 -19.53 21.28 -0.23
N ALA A 151 -19.60 20.65 -1.40
CA ALA A 151 -20.54 19.58 -1.71
C ALA A 151 -19.84 18.45 -2.48
N SER A 152 -20.49 17.29 -2.55
CA SER A 152 -20.08 16.20 -3.44
C SER A 152 -20.56 16.51 -4.86
N PRO A 153 -19.73 16.34 -5.91
CA PRO A 153 -18.32 15.96 -5.85
C PRO A 153 -17.39 17.13 -5.44
N GLN A 154 -16.29 16.80 -4.74
CA GLN A 154 -15.21 17.74 -4.42
C GLN A 154 -14.09 17.67 -5.45
N THR A 155 -13.37 18.77 -5.67
CA THR A 155 -12.26 18.82 -6.63
C THR A 155 -10.93 18.63 -5.91
N ALA A 156 -10.15 17.62 -6.28
CA ALA A 156 -8.80 17.41 -5.80
C ALA A 156 -7.76 17.89 -6.82
N THR A 157 -6.75 18.62 -6.36
CA THR A 157 -5.60 19.06 -7.15
C THR A 157 -4.48 18.05 -7.02
N VAL A 158 -4.03 17.50 -8.15
CA VAL A 158 -3.03 16.43 -8.21
C VAL A 158 -1.63 17.04 -8.28
N ALA A 159 -0.78 16.65 -7.33
CA ALA A 159 0.62 17.07 -7.26
C ALA A 159 1.57 16.02 -7.87
N ALA A 160 1.28 14.73 -7.69
CA ALA A 160 2.04 13.64 -8.29
C ALA A 160 1.16 12.40 -8.46
N ARG A 161 1.53 11.53 -9.41
CA ARG A 161 0.79 10.30 -9.75
C ARG A 161 1.76 9.14 -9.94
N GLY A 162 1.25 7.92 -9.91
CA GLY A 162 2.03 6.69 -10.02
C GLY A 162 3.20 6.58 -9.05
N LEU A 163 3.02 7.07 -7.81
CA LEU A 163 4.06 7.01 -6.78
C LEU A 163 4.40 5.58 -6.34
N ASN A 164 3.58 4.59 -6.72
CA ASN A 164 3.80 3.16 -6.55
C ASN A 164 4.09 2.43 -7.88
N GLY A 165 4.47 3.15 -8.93
CA GLY A 165 4.76 2.58 -10.26
C GLY A 165 3.53 2.20 -11.11
N VAL A 166 2.32 2.33 -10.56
CA VAL A 166 1.07 2.09 -11.29
C VAL A 166 0.57 3.39 -11.90
N THR A 167 0.18 3.39 -13.18
CA THR A 167 -0.55 4.52 -13.77
C THR A 167 -1.58 3.98 -14.75
N ALA A 168 -2.82 4.41 -14.61
CA ALA A 168 -3.90 3.96 -15.49
C ALA A 168 -4.89 5.09 -15.82
N ALA A 169 -5.76 4.81 -16.79
CA ALA A 169 -6.96 5.61 -17.01
C ALA A 169 -8.10 5.02 -16.18
N TRP A 170 -8.50 5.74 -15.14
CA TRP A 170 -9.54 5.30 -14.21
C TRP A 170 -10.91 5.80 -14.67
N GLN A 171 -11.93 4.97 -14.53
CA GLN A 171 -13.29 5.31 -14.96
C GLN A 171 -14.07 6.00 -13.82
N ALA A 172 -15.20 6.62 -14.17
CA ALA A 172 -16.15 7.03 -13.15
C ALA A 172 -16.58 5.82 -12.30
N GLY A 173 -16.75 6.03 -11.01
CA GLY A 173 -17.05 4.96 -10.06
C GLY A 173 -15.82 4.19 -9.56
N THR A 174 -14.60 4.43 -10.09
CA THR A 174 -13.39 3.84 -9.52
C THR A 174 -13.28 4.23 -8.03
N PRO A 175 -13.09 3.26 -7.12
CA PRO A 175 -12.94 3.53 -5.70
C PRO A 175 -11.78 4.47 -5.40
N VAL A 176 -12.00 5.40 -4.48
CA VAL A 176 -10.99 6.30 -3.95
C VAL A 176 -10.93 6.14 -2.43
N ASP A 177 -9.74 5.95 -1.90
CA ASP A 177 -9.51 5.87 -0.46
C ASP A 177 -8.19 6.58 -0.10
N VAL A 178 -7.90 6.75 1.18
CA VAL A 178 -6.57 7.17 1.62
C VAL A 178 -5.56 6.05 1.36
N TRP A 179 -4.32 6.41 1.01
CA TRP A 179 -3.28 5.41 0.71
C TRP A 179 -2.89 4.59 1.94
N LEU A 180 -2.82 5.23 3.12
CA LEU A 180 -2.53 4.59 4.40
C LEU A 180 -3.73 4.79 5.35
N PRO A 181 -4.70 3.87 5.37
CA PRO A 181 -5.83 3.97 6.28
C PRO A 181 -5.37 3.79 7.74
N ALA A 182 -5.85 4.67 8.62
CA ALA A 182 -5.68 4.56 10.05
C ALA A 182 -6.58 3.45 10.60
N VAL A 183 -5.96 2.38 11.09
CA VAL A 183 -6.65 1.34 11.84
C VAL A 183 -6.49 1.64 13.33
N PRO A 184 -7.59 1.83 14.09
CA PRO A 184 -7.50 1.95 15.53
C PRO A 184 -7.02 0.61 16.12
N GLY A 185 -5.97 0.65 16.95
CA GLY A 185 -5.57 -0.50 17.75
C GLY A 185 -6.71 -0.90 18.69
N LEU A 186 -7.01 -2.20 18.77
CA LEU A 186 -8.00 -2.75 19.69
C LEU A 186 -7.49 -2.79 21.12
#